data_AF-A0A4Q6AHW2-F1
#
_entry.id   AF-A0A4Q6AHW2-F1
#
_cell.length_a   1.000
_cell.length_b   1.000
_cell.length_c   1.000
_cell.angle_alpha   90.00
_cell.angle_beta   90.00
_cell.angle_gamma   90.00
#
_symmetry.space_group_name_H-M   'P 1'
#
loop_
_entity.id
_entity.type
_entity.pdbx_description
1 polymer ?
#
loop_
_entity_poly.entity_id
_entity_poly.type
_entity_poly.pdbx_seq_one_letter_code
_entity_poly.pdbx_strand_id
1 'polypeptide(L)'
;MYDEYSRQALPPKKYRELLGSAICVFNSNNHFVIEKILRVDSSSHSWYDLIDKTSGQLTPSIKETITRNSDSSIADLFSSLTSKRNRIIHSFQVTENGEQILRTKTKDHDQFTITESYLLEFIRDNENLSSMLYSFRGH
;
A
#
# COMPACT_ATOMS: atom_id res chain seq x y z
N MET A 1 -12.50 -27.11 4.17
CA MET A 1 -13.79 -26.56 4.64
C MET A 1 -13.99 -25.25 3.91
N TYR A 2 -15.05 -25.11 3.13
CA TYR A 2 -15.34 -23.84 2.43
C TYR A 2 -15.92 -22.85 3.42
N ASP A 3 -15.52 -21.58 3.30
CA ASP A 3 -16.17 -20.51 4.04
C ASP A 3 -17.63 -20.34 3.54
N GLU A 4 -18.55 -19.94 4.42
CA GLU A 4 -19.99 -19.83 4.08
C GLU A 4 -20.28 -18.88 2.90
N TYR A 5 -19.39 -17.92 2.65
CA TYR A 5 -19.51 -16.90 1.61
C TYR A 5 -18.77 -17.23 0.31
N SER A 6 -18.05 -18.37 0.22
CA SER A 6 -17.39 -18.76 -1.03
C SER A 6 -17.14 -20.26 -1.12
N ARG A 7 -17.42 -20.82 -2.29
CA ARG A 7 -17.04 -22.21 -2.64
C ARG A 7 -15.62 -22.32 -3.20
N GLN A 8 -14.87 -21.22 -3.29
CA GLN A 8 -13.45 -21.27 -3.63
C GLN A 8 -12.65 -21.67 -2.39
N ALA A 9 -11.57 -22.43 -2.57
CA ALA A 9 -10.64 -22.66 -1.46
C ALA A 9 -10.02 -21.30 -1.10
N LEU A 10 -10.02 -20.94 0.19
CA LEU A 10 -9.50 -19.66 0.66
C LEU A 10 -8.30 -19.89 1.59
N PRO A 11 -7.38 -18.90 1.70
CA PRO A 11 -6.34 -18.95 2.71
C PRO A 11 -6.91 -19.01 4.14
N PRO A 12 -6.09 -19.41 5.12
CA PRO A 12 -6.50 -19.41 6.53
C PRO A 12 -7.08 -18.06 6.98
N LYS A 13 -8.04 -18.09 7.91
CA LYS A 13 -8.77 -16.89 8.36
C LYS A 13 -7.83 -15.75 8.81
N LYS A 14 -6.82 -16.07 9.63
CA LYS A 14 -5.83 -15.12 10.12
C LYS A 14 -5.05 -14.47 8.96
N TYR A 15 -4.62 -15.27 7.97
CA TYR A 15 -3.93 -14.75 6.80
C TYR A 15 -4.80 -13.75 6.03
N ARG A 16 -6.09 -14.07 5.84
CA ARG A 16 -7.05 -13.17 5.17
C ARG A 16 -7.33 -11.90 5.97
N GLU A 17 -7.37 -11.99 7.29
CA GLU A 17 -7.50 -10.83 8.18
C GLU A 17 -6.32 -9.88 8.04
N LEU A 18 -5.09 -10.40 8.00
CA LEU A 18 -3.88 -9.62 7.73
C LEU A 18 -3.91 -9.00 6.33
N LEU A 19 -4.34 -9.76 5.32
CA LEU A 19 -4.47 -9.28 3.95
C LEU A 19 -5.47 -8.11 3.86
N GLY A 20 -6.64 -8.23 4.49
CA GLY A 20 -7.64 -7.16 4.57
C GLY A 20 -7.09 -5.93 5.28
N SER A 21 -6.44 -6.13 6.43
CA SER A 21 -5.81 -5.06 7.22
C SER A 21 -4.75 -4.32 6.41
N ALA A 22 -3.90 -5.04 5.67
CA ALA A 22 -2.88 -4.47 4.79
C ALA A 22 -3.50 -3.54 3.73
N ILE A 23 -4.59 -3.95 3.08
CA ILE A 23 -5.27 -3.08 2.10
C ILE A 23 -5.88 -1.86 2.77
N CYS A 24 -6.54 -2.01 3.92
CA CYS A 24 -7.15 -0.90 4.66
C CYS A 24 -6.14 0.17 5.07
N VAL A 25 -5.01 -0.23 5.68
CA VAL A 25 -3.99 0.75 6.13
C VAL A 25 -3.32 1.47 4.97
N PHE A 26 -3.08 0.79 3.85
CA PHE A 26 -2.54 1.42 2.65
C PHE A 26 -3.51 2.44 2.04
N ASN A 27 -4.79 2.09 1.95
CA ASN A 27 -5.80 3.01 1.43
C ASN A 27 -5.92 4.27 2.28
N SER A 28 -5.88 4.12 3.61
CA SER A 28 -5.85 5.25 4.55
C SER A 28 -4.64 6.15 4.30
N ASN A 29 -3.44 5.57 4.16
CA ASN A 29 -2.23 6.36 3.89
C ASN A 29 -2.22 7.01 2.52
N ASN A 30 -2.72 6.33 1.48
CA ASN A 30 -2.84 6.90 0.15
C ASN A 30 -3.71 8.15 0.17
N HIS A 31 -4.83 8.11 0.89
CA HIS A 31 -5.66 9.29 1.10
C HIS A 31 -4.94 10.37 1.92
N PHE A 32 -4.25 9.99 3.00
CA PHE A 32 -3.55 10.95 3.85
C PHE A 32 -2.43 11.69 3.09
N VAL A 33 -1.74 11.02 2.17
CA VAL A 33 -0.78 11.66 1.26
C VAL A 33 -1.48 12.71 0.38
N ILE A 34 -2.65 12.40 -0.19
CA ILE A 34 -3.45 13.34 -0.97
C ILE A 34 -3.84 14.55 -0.14
N GLU A 35 -4.30 14.36 1.10
CA GLU A 35 -4.61 15.46 2.01
C GLU A 35 -3.40 16.37 2.26
N LYS A 36 -2.20 15.80 2.44
CA LYS A 36 -0.98 16.59 2.62
C LYS A 36 -0.58 17.37 1.38
N ILE A 37 -0.72 16.79 0.18
CA ILE A 37 -0.50 17.49 -1.08
C ILE A 37 -1.42 18.72 -1.15
N LEU A 38 -2.72 18.53 -0.93
CA LEU A 38 -3.72 19.61 -1.00
C LEU A 38 -3.53 20.67 0.08
N ARG A 39 -3.06 20.29 1.27
CA ARG A 39 -2.76 21.25 2.34
C ARG A 39 -1.60 22.17 1.99
N VAL A 40 -0.58 21.65 1.28
CA VAL A 40 0.59 22.43 0.86
C VAL A 40 0.28 23.28 -0.37
N ASP A 41 -0.40 22.70 -1.36
CA ASP A 41 -0.73 23.40 -2.60
C ASP A 41 -2.10 22.95 -3.14
N SER A 42 -3.14 23.63 -2.66
CA SER A 42 -4.51 23.49 -3.17
C SER A 42 -4.79 24.30 -4.43
N SER A 43 -3.84 25.13 -4.89
CA SER A 43 -4.01 25.98 -6.07
C SER A 43 -3.67 25.27 -7.37
N SER A 44 -2.64 24.41 -7.34
CA SER A 44 -2.20 23.62 -8.50
C SER A 44 -2.76 22.19 -8.50
N HIS A 45 -3.42 21.76 -7.43
CA HIS A 45 -3.94 20.41 -7.27
C HIS A 45 -5.41 20.38 -6.85
N SER A 46 -6.18 19.53 -7.51
CA SER A 46 -7.57 19.22 -7.17
C SER A 46 -7.66 17.85 -6.50
N TRP A 47 -8.53 17.72 -5.50
CA TRP A 47 -8.83 16.44 -4.88
C TRP A 47 -9.34 15.42 -5.91
N TYR A 48 -10.18 15.86 -6.85
CA TYR A 48 -10.73 15.01 -7.91
C TYR A 48 -9.61 14.43 -8.80
N ASP A 49 -8.67 15.27 -9.22
CA ASP A 49 -7.56 14.82 -10.08
C ASP A 49 -6.59 13.90 -9.33
N LEU A 50 -6.43 14.10 -8.02
CA LEU A 50 -5.55 13.29 -7.20
C LEU A 50 -6.15 11.92 -6.85
N ILE A 51 -7.46 11.84 -6.58
CA ILE A 51 -8.10 10.57 -6.21
C ILE A 51 -8.24 9.62 -7.41
N ASP A 52 -8.36 10.17 -8.63
CA ASP A 52 -8.42 9.38 -9.87
C ASP A 52 -7.06 8.77 -10.27
N LYS A 53 -5.96 9.28 -9.71
CA LYS A 53 -4.62 8.74 -9.95
C LYS A 53 -4.42 7.42 -9.21
N THR A 54 -3.77 6.48 -9.88
CA THR A 54 -3.17 5.34 -9.17
C THR A 54 -2.08 5.84 -8.22
N SER A 55 -1.86 5.14 -7.10
CA SER A 55 -0.86 5.56 -6.07
C SER A 55 0.51 5.91 -6.67
N GLY A 56 0.99 5.14 -7.65
CA GLY A 56 2.29 5.41 -8.30
C GLY A 56 2.32 6.69 -9.13
N GLN A 57 1.16 7.19 -9.59
CA GLN A 57 1.05 8.44 -10.33
C GLN A 57 1.01 9.68 -9.42
N LEU A 58 0.97 9.50 -8.08
CA LEU A 58 1.07 10.60 -7.12
C LEU A 58 2.52 11.10 -6.94
N THR A 59 3.52 10.33 -7.38
CA THR A 59 4.95 10.67 -7.18
C THR A 59 5.33 12.09 -7.62
N PRO A 60 4.90 12.63 -8.79
CA PRO A 60 5.19 14.01 -9.16
C PRO A 60 4.62 15.03 -8.16
N SER A 61 3.34 14.88 -7.78
CA SER A 61 2.68 15.77 -6.82
C SER A 61 3.34 15.71 -5.43
N ILE A 62 3.76 14.52 -4.98
CA ILE A 62 4.50 14.36 -3.72
C ILE A 62 5.85 15.10 -3.79
N LYS A 63 6.57 15.01 -4.91
CA LYS A 63 7.85 15.70 -5.09
C LYS A 63 7.70 17.21 -5.04
N GLU A 64 6.67 17.74 -5.70
CA GLU A 64 6.42 19.18 -5.80
C GLU A 64 5.91 19.79 -4.48
N THR A 65 5.28 18.99 -3.62
CA THR A 65 4.68 19.44 -2.36
C THR A 65 5.45 18.93 -1.14
N ILE A 66 5.31 17.65 -0.79
CA ILE A 66 5.86 17.08 0.44
C ILE A 66 7.39 17.10 0.42
N THR A 67 8.02 16.53 -0.61
CA THR A 67 9.50 16.45 -0.68
C THR A 67 10.14 17.82 -0.75
N ARG A 68 9.59 18.75 -1.54
CA ARG A 68 10.09 20.12 -1.64
C ARG A 68 10.10 20.84 -0.28
N ASN A 69 9.15 20.53 0.59
CA ASN A 69 9.00 21.13 1.92
C ASN A 69 9.50 20.22 3.06
N SER A 70 10.23 19.15 2.75
CA SER A 70 10.84 18.25 3.73
C SER A 70 12.08 17.55 3.14
N ASP A 71 12.06 16.22 3.08
CA ASP A 71 13.09 15.37 2.49
C ASP A 71 12.45 14.26 1.63
N SER A 72 13.26 13.34 1.11
CA SER A 72 12.76 12.26 0.25
C SER A 72 12.14 11.08 1.02
N SER A 73 12.26 11.02 2.34
CA SER A 73 11.92 9.83 3.14
C SER A 73 10.46 9.43 2.99
N ILE A 74 9.53 10.39 3.01
CA ILE A 74 8.09 10.11 2.80
C ILE A 74 7.85 9.58 1.38
N ALA A 75 8.47 10.20 0.38
CA ALA A 75 8.31 9.82 -1.02
C ALA A 75 8.88 8.42 -1.30
N ASP A 76 10.06 8.12 -0.74
CA ASP A 76 10.75 6.86 -0.90
C ASP A 76 9.98 5.71 -0.22
N LEU A 77 9.50 5.93 1.01
CA LEU A 77 8.68 4.95 1.73
C LEU A 77 7.33 4.72 1.03
N PHE A 78 6.66 5.78 0.57
CA PHE A 78 5.41 5.65 -0.16
C PHE A 78 5.58 4.91 -1.51
N SER A 79 6.69 5.14 -2.21
CA SER A 79 7.04 4.42 -3.44
C SER A 79 7.29 2.93 -3.18
N SER A 80 8.03 2.61 -2.11
CA SER A 80 8.27 1.24 -1.65
C SER A 80 6.95 0.54 -1.30
N LEU A 81 6.09 1.18 -0.51
CA LEU A 81 4.76 0.68 -0.15
C LEU A 81 3.87 0.48 -1.39
N THR A 82 3.85 1.41 -2.33
CA THR A 82 3.11 1.24 -3.58
C THR A 82 3.57 0.01 -4.35
N SER A 83 4.89 -0.23 -4.38
CA SER A 83 5.48 -1.41 -5.04
C SER A 83 5.09 -2.71 -4.32
N LYS A 84 5.18 -2.76 -2.98
CA LYS A 84 4.75 -3.90 -2.16
C LYS A 84 3.25 -4.17 -2.33
N ARG A 85 2.40 -3.14 -2.28
CA ARG A 85 0.95 -3.23 -2.54
C ARG A 85 0.66 -3.81 -3.91
N ASN A 86 1.39 -3.39 -4.94
CA ASN A 86 1.23 -3.95 -6.28
C ASN A 86 1.56 -5.45 -6.31
N ARG A 87 2.51 -5.94 -5.51
CA ARG A 87 2.79 -7.39 -5.41
C ARG A 87 1.64 -8.14 -4.74
N ILE A 88 1.01 -7.56 -3.73
CA ILE A 88 -0.19 -8.10 -3.06
C ILE A 88 -1.38 -8.17 -4.03
N ILE A 89 -1.69 -7.06 -4.72
CA ILE A 89 -2.86 -6.98 -5.61
C ILE A 89 -2.69 -7.86 -6.87
N HIS A 90 -1.48 -7.94 -7.43
CA HIS A 90 -1.20 -8.78 -8.59
C HIS A 90 -0.75 -10.20 -8.23
N SER A 91 -0.99 -10.63 -7.00
CA SER A 91 -0.72 -11.99 -6.58
C SER A 91 -1.71 -12.98 -7.20
N PHE A 92 -1.34 -14.25 -7.13
CA PHE A 92 -2.17 -15.37 -7.55
C PHE A 92 -2.17 -16.43 -6.45
N GLN A 93 -3.30 -17.13 -6.34
CA GLN A 93 -3.48 -18.12 -5.29
C GLN A 93 -2.93 -19.49 -5.71
N VAL A 94 -2.25 -20.16 -4.78
CA VAL A 94 -1.72 -21.52 -4.96
C VAL A 94 -2.00 -22.36 -3.72
N THR A 95 -1.92 -23.68 -3.86
CA THR A 95 -1.89 -24.61 -2.73
C THR A 95 -0.45 -24.88 -2.32
N GLU A 96 -0.08 -24.57 -1.08
CA GLU A 96 1.22 -24.86 -0.50
C GLU A 96 1.01 -25.58 0.85
N ASN A 97 1.63 -26.74 1.05
CA ASN A 97 1.48 -27.57 2.25
C ASN A 97 0.01 -27.86 2.65
N GLY A 98 -0.88 -27.97 1.68
CA GLY A 98 -2.31 -28.26 1.90
C GLY A 98 -3.16 -27.02 2.22
N GLU A 99 -2.57 -25.83 2.31
CA GLU A 99 -3.27 -24.56 2.54
C GLU A 99 -3.23 -23.68 1.31
N GLN A 100 -4.24 -22.81 1.14
CA GLN A 100 -4.20 -21.78 0.11
C GLN A 100 -3.34 -20.60 0.58
N ILE A 101 -2.50 -20.09 -0.30
CA ILE A 101 -1.64 -18.93 -0.04
C ILE A 101 -1.45 -18.10 -1.31
N LEU A 102 -1.05 -16.85 -1.16
CA LEU A 102 -0.74 -15.97 -2.29
C LEU A 102 0.74 -16.05 -2.65
N ARG A 103 1.02 -16.24 -3.94
CA ARG A 103 2.34 -16.04 -4.54
C ARG A 103 2.29 -14.88 -5.51
N THR A 104 3.44 -14.28 -5.74
CA THR A 104 3.60 -13.17 -6.68
C THR A 104 4.93 -13.31 -7.39
N LYS A 105 5.17 -12.41 -8.36
CA LYS A 105 6.44 -12.34 -9.05
C LYS A 105 6.99 -10.93 -9.09
N THR A 106 8.30 -10.74 -9.11
CA THR A 106 8.93 -9.45 -9.42
C THR A 106 8.83 -9.15 -10.92
N LYS A 107 9.30 -7.98 -11.33
CA LYS A 107 9.46 -7.67 -12.76
C LYS A 107 10.58 -8.51 -13.38
N ASP A 108 11.58 -8.86 -12.58
CA ASP A 108 12.73 -9.71 -12.94
C ASP A 108 12.40 -11.21 -12.95
N HIS A 109 11.10 -11.56 -12.84
CA HIS A 109 10.56 -12.92 -12.90
C HIS A 109 10.82 -13.80 -11.67
N ASP A 110 11.40 -13.26 -10.59
CA ASP A 110 11.54 -13.98 -9.33
C ASP A 110 10.17 -14.17 -8.66
N GLN A 111 9.87 -15.40 -8.28
CA GLN A 111 8.61 -15.73 -7.61
C GLN A 111 8.82 -15.93 -6.11
N PHE A 112 7.93 -15.37 -5.31
CA PHE A 112 7.95 -15.54 -3.87
C PHE A 112 6.54 -15.64 -3.29
N THR A 113 6.46 -16.22 -2.10
CA THR A 113 5.23 -16.34 -1.31
C THR A 113 5.01 -15.06 -0.52
N ILE A 114 3.79 -14.52 -0.57
CA ILE A 114 3.37 -13.42 0.31
C ILE A 114 3.07 -14.06 1.68
N THR A 115 4.04 -14.03 2.58
CA THR A 115 3.91 -14.63 3.91
C THR A 115 3.13 -13.72 4.86
N GLU A 116 2.71 -14.25 6.02
CA GLU A 116 2.19 -13.41 7.10
C GLU A 116 3.20 -12.34 7.53
N SER A 117 4.49 -12.66 7.57
CA SER A 117 5.55 -11.69 7.91
C SER A 117 5.64 -10.55 6.89
N TYR A 118 5.49 -10.85 5.60
CA TYR A 118 5.44 -9.83 4.55
C TYR A 118 4.27 -8.86 4.76
N LEU A 119 3.08 -9.38 5.09
CA LEU A 119 1.89 -8.57 5.36
C LEU A 119 2.06 -7.72 6.63
N LEU A 120 2.62 -8.29 7.70
CA LEU A 120 2.89 -7.58 8.95
C LEU A 120 3.93 -6.47 8.78
N GLU A 121 5.00 -6.72 8.04
CA GLU A 121 6.00 -5.70 7.69
C GLU A 121 5.35 -4.57 6.87
N PHE A 122 4.54 -4.92 5.87
CA PHE A 122 3.81 -3.93 5.08
C PHE A 122 2.87 -3.07 5.94
N ILE A 123 2.17 -3.67 6.91
CA ILE A 123 1.30 -2.93 7.85
C ILE A 123 2.13 -1.99 8.73
N ARG A 124 3.27 -2.45 9.26
CA ARG A 124 4.17 -1.63 10.09
C ARG A 124 4.78 -0.47 9.30
N ASP A 125 5.19 -0.71 8.06
CA ASP A 125 5.73 0.34 7.19
C ASP A 125 4.66 1.42 6.91
N ASN A 126 3.38 1.01 6.79
CA ASN A 126 2.27 1.95 6.69
C ASN A 126 2.06 2.76 7.99
N GLU A 127 2.15 2.15 9.16
CA GLU A 127 2.11 2.87 10.43
C GLU A 127 3.23 3.91 10.53
N ASN A 128 4.43 3.55 10.06
CA ASN A 128 5.58 4.44 10.04
C ASN A 128 5.36 5.62 9.07
N LEU A 129 4.86 5.36 7.86
CA LEU A 129 4.48 6.40 6.91
C LEU A 129 3.43 7.36 7.51
N SER A 130 2.40 6.82 8.17
CA SER A 130 1.36 7.62 8.83
C SER A 130 1.98 8.56 9.86
N SER A 131 2.88 8.05 10.70
CA SER A 131 3.60 8.84 11.71
C SER A 131 4.43 9.98 11.10
N MET A 132 5.09 9.72 9.98
CA MET A 132 5.84 10.73 9.23
C MET A 132 4.91 11.80 8.65
N LEU A 133 3.77 11.41 8.07
CA LEU A 133 2.75 12.34 7.55
C LEU A 133 2.14 13.18 8.67
N TYR A 134 1.86 12.62 9.85
CA TYR A 134 1.41 13.41 11.01
C TYR A 134 2.45 14.47 11.41
N SER A 135 3.72 14.09 11.41
CA SER A 135 4.83 14.99 11.77
C SER A 135 5.10 16.06 10.72
N PHE A 136 4.70 15.82 9.46
CA PHE A 136 4.83 16.78 8.37
C PHE A 136 3.89 17.99 8.57
N ARG A 137 4.50 19.15 8.88
CA ARG A 137 3.79 20.40 9.21
C ARG A 137 3.44 21.26 8.00
N GLY A 138 4.16 21.12 6.87
CA GLY A 138 3.90 21.83 5.62
C GLY A 138 3.90 23.35 5.78
N HIS A 139 5.06 23.93 6.08
CA HIS A 139 5.27 25.38 6.21
C HIS A 139 6.05 25.91 5.03
#